data_AF-A0A3C0DWC4-F1
#
_entry.id   AF-A0A3C0DWC4-F1
#
_cell.length_a   1.000
_cell.length_b   1.000
_cell.length_c   1.000
_cell.angle_alpha   90.00
_cell.angle_beta   90.00
_cell.angle_gamma   90.00
#
_symmetry.space_group_name_H-M   'P 1'
#
loop_
_entity.id
_entity.type
_entity.pdbx_description
1 polymer ?
#
loop_
_entity_poly.entity_id
_entity_poly.type
_entity_poly.pdbx_seq_one_letter_code
_entity_poly.pdbx_strand_id
1 'polypeptide(L)'
;MFNLDGQPGPDGLKARIYALRNLTPKAVPISEGILEVIIYDGDSNRNQKDTPRQVWSYSGSVLDRQMIQTSIGYGYDFTLIIDKTTPLPSKLSVMARLTQNDGASISAKPVSISIEP
;
A
#
# COMPACT_ATOMS: atom_id res chain seq x y z
N MET A 1 3.30 -22.97 10.00
CA MET A 1 2.23 -22.00 10.28
C MET A 1 2.94 -20.69 10.54
N PHE A 2 2.93 -19.79 9.56
CA PHE A 2 3.74 -18.57 9.58
C PHE A 2 2.99 -17.47 10.33
N ASN A 3 3.76 -16.65 11.05
CA ASN A 3 3.26 -15.67 11.99
C ASN A 3 4.19 -14.46 12.01
N LEU A 4 3.75 -13.33 11.46
CA LEU A 4 4.58 -12.12 11.34
C LEU A 4 4.90 -11.47 12.68
N ASP A 5 4.05 -11.63 13.69
CA ASP A 5 4.18 -11.00 15.00
C ASP A 5 4.27 -11.98 16.17
N GLY A 6 4.33 -13.29 15.88
CA GLY A 6 4.32 -14.34 16.89
C GLY A 6 2.98 -14.50 17.63
N GLN A 7 1.92 -13.78 17.25
CA GLN A 7 0.59 -13.85 17.86
C GLN A 7 -0.43 -14.62 16.99
N PRO A 8 -1.39 -15.35 17.58
CA PRO A 8 -2.44 -16.00 16.80
C PRO A 8 -3.31 -14.96 16.06
N GLY A 9 -3.29 -14.96 14.72
CA GLY A 9 -4.13 -14.07 13.91
C GLY A 9 -3.83 -14.09 12.40
N PRO A 10 -4.64 -13.40 11.58
CA PRO A 10 -4.27 -13.10 10.20
C PRO A 10 -2.98 -12.28 10.19
N ASP A 11 -2.01 -12.70 9.37
CA ASP A 11 -0.79 -11.88 9.16
C ASP A 11 -1.16 -10.73 8.24
N GLY A 12 -0.69 -9.54 8.59
CA GLY A 12 -0.97 -8.37 7.80
C GLY A 12 0.07 -7.29 7.97
N LEU A 13 0.04 -6.34 7.04
CA LEU A 13 0.83 -5.13 7.10
C LEU A 13 -0.07 -3.96 7.44
N LYS A 14 0.43 -3.01 8.23
CA LYS A 14 -0.17 -1.69 8.32
C LYS A 14 0.53 -0.77 7.35
N ALA A 15 -0.25 -0.12 6.49
CA ALA A 15 0.25 0.89 5.58
C ALA A 15 -0.43 2.22 5.86
N ARG A 16 0.37 3.28 5.97
CA ARG A 16 -0.11 4.66 5.99
C ARG A 16 0.35 5.38 4.74
N ILE A 17 -0.60 5.94 4.00
CA ILE A 17 -0.33 6.61 2.73
C ILE A 17 -0.69 8.08 2.84
N TYR A 18 0.19 8.93 2.32
CA TYR A 18 -0.01 10.37 2.19
C TYR A 18 0.11 10.78 0.72
N ALA A 19 -0.88 11.50 0.20
CA ALA A 19 -0.81 12.08 -1.13
C ALA A 19 -0.23 13.50 -1.05
N LEU A 20 0.89 13.72 -1.72
CA LEU A 20 1.57 15.02 -1.76
C LEU A 20 1.35 15.68 -3.12
N ARG A 21 1.09 16.99 -3.10
CA ARG A 21 0.98 17.82 -4.31
C ARG A 21 2.08 18.87 -4.31
N ASN A 22 2.75 19.06 -5.45
CA ASN A 22 3.77 20.09 -5.58
C ASN A 22 3.23 21.45 -5.15
N LEU A 23 4.06 22.22 -4.44
CA LEU A 23 3.74 23.55 -3.89
C LEU A 23 2.64 23.55 -2.80
N THR A 24 2.14 22.40 -2.38
CA THR A 24 1.25 22.27 -1.22
C THR A 24 2.03 21.64 -0.06
N PRO A 25 2.23 22.35 1.06
CA PRO A 25 3.09 21.87 2.15
C PRO A 25 2.48 20.72 2.97
N LYS A 26 1.16 20.54 2.89
CA LYS A 26 0.42 19.48 3.59
C LYS A 26 -0.06 18.41 2.62
N ALA A 27 -0.18 17.18 3.11
CA ALA A 27 -0.80 16.10 2.39
C ALA A 27 -2.27 16.43 2.09
N VAL A 28 -2.67 16.21 0.83
CA VAL A 28 -4.00 16.53 0.30
C VAL A 28 -4.87 15.27 0.29
N PRO A 29 -6.20 15.41 0.39
CA PRO A 29 -7.07 14.26 0.23
C PRO A 29 -7.05 13.79 -1.23
N ILE A 30 -7.12 12.49 -1.43
CA ILE A 30 -7.37 11.84 -2.73
C ILE A 30 -8.87 11.93 -2.97
N SER A 31 -9.29 12.84 -3.84
CA SER A 31 -10.72 13.06 -4.16
C SER A 31 -11.24 12.13 -5.26
N GLU A 32 -10.36 11.62 -6.12
CA GLU A 32 -10.71 10.86 -7.30
C GLU A 32 -9.65 9.81 -7.63
N GLY A 33 -10.05 8.79 -8.38
CA GLY A 33 -9.20 7.68 -8.82
C GLY A 33 -9.28 6.44 -7.93
N ILE A 34 -8.35 5.53 -8.20
CA ILE A 34 -8.20 4.25 -7.51
C ILE A 34 -6.82 4.22 -6.88
N LEU A 35 -6.79 4.14 -5.55
CA LEU A 35 -5.56 3.90 -4.80
C LEU A 35 -5.37 2.39 -4.63
N GLU A 36 -4.25 1.90 -5.10
CA GLU A 36 -3.84 0.52 -4.95
C GLU A 36 -2.65 0.42 -4.00
N VAL A 37 -2.69 -0.56 -3.09
CA VAL A 37 -1.52 -1.01 -2.35
C VAL A 37 -1.15 -2.37 -2.89
N ILE A 38 0.12 -2.55 -3.24
CA ILE A 38 0.61 -3.68 -4.00
C ILE A 38 1.80 -4.28 -3.28
N ILE A 39 1.82 -5.61 -3.17
CA ILE A 39 2.99 -6.34 -2.70
C ILE A 39 3.57 -7.22 -3.79
N TYR A 40 4.89 -7.32 -3.81
CA TYR A 40 5.69 -8.13 -4.72
C TYR A 40 6.62 -9.02 -3.92
N ASP A 41 6.89 -10.22 -4.44
CA ASP A 41 7.91 -11.09 -3.88
C ASP A 41 9.32 -10.55 -4.25
N GLY A 42 10.21 -10.44 -3.26
CA GLY A 42 11.58 -9.97 -3.44
C GLY A 42 11.72 -8.45 -3.54
N ASP A 43 12.75 -8.02 -4.27
CA ASP A 43 13.01 -6.62 -4.59
C ASP A 43 12.20 -6.19 -5.81
N SER A 44 11.35 -5.18 -5.65
CA SER A 44 10.65 -4.56 -6.78
C SER A 44 11.01 -3.08 -6.92
N ASN A 45 11.19 -2.64 -8.16
CA ASN A 45 11.42 -1.25 -8.50
C ASN A 45 10.16 -0.58 -9.09
N ARG A 46 10.11 0.76 -9.03
CA ARG A 46 8.94 1.56 -9.45
C ARG A 46 8.50 1.35 -10.92
N ASN A 47 9.41 0.87 -11.77
CA ASN A 47 9.22 0.68 -13.21
C ASN A 47 9.17 -0.81 -13.63
N GLN A 48 9.25 -1.73 -12.67
CA GLN A 48 9.37 -3.16 -12.95
C GLN A 48 7.98 -3.73 -13.26
N LYS A 49 7.89 -4.55 -14.30
CA LYS A 49 6.67 -5.31 -14.65
C LYS A 49 6.63 -6.64 -13.87
N ASP A 50 6.98 -6.61 -12.59
CA ASP A 50 6.86 -7.81 -11.76
C ASP A 50 5.38 -8.15 -11.61
N THR A 51 5.06 -9.44 -11.56
CA THR A 51 3.68 -9.85 -11.29
C THR A 51 3.38 -9.56 -9.82
N PRO A 52 2.36 -8.75 -9.51
CA PRO A 52 1.96 -8.53 -8.14
C PRO A 52 1.64 -9.85 -7.45
N ARG A 53 2.14 -10.03 -6.24
CA ARG A 53 1.69 -11.11 -5.38
C ARG A 53 0.23 -10.88 -4.97
N GLN A 54 -0.07 -9.65 -4.56
CA GLN A 54 -1.40 -9.25 -4.13
C GLN A 54 -1.59 -7.75 -4.32
N VAL A 55 -2.82 -7.37 -4.63
CA VAL A 55 -3.24 -5.98 -4.84
C VAL A 55 -4.49 -5.73 -4.00
N TRP A 56 -4.50 -4.65 -3.23
CA TRP A 56 -5.70 -4.11 -2.61
C TRP A 56 -6.06 -2.80 -3.31
N SER A 57 -7.30 -2.67 -3.80
CA SER A 57 -7.78 -1.50 -4.52
C SER A 57 -8.85 -0.77 -3.73
N TYR A 58 -8.71 0.54 -3.60
CA TYR A 58 -9.59 1.42 -2.82
C TYR A 58 -10.04 2.62 -3.66
N SER A 59 -11.34 2.90 -3.69
CA SER A 59 -11.91 4.02 -4.43
C SER A 59 -13.16 4.58 -3.75
N GLY A 60 -13.51 5.83 -4.10
CA GLY A 60 -14.71 6.52 -3.62
C GLY A 60 -14.90 6.40 -2.11
N SER A 61 -16.13 6.05 -1.70
CA SER A 61 -16.50 5.95 -0.29
C SER A 61 -15.67 4.95 0.53
N VAL A 62 -15.04 3.95 -0.11
CA VAL A 62 -14.16 3.01 0.61
C VAL A 62 -12.87 3.70 1.01
N LEU A 63 -12.30 4.50 0.10
CA LEU A 63 -11.10 5.28 0.37
C LEU A 63 -11.36 6.35 1.43
N ASP A 64 -12.52 7.03 1.35
CA ASP A 64 -12.93 8.03 2.35
C ASP A 64 -13.01 7.44 3.76
N ARG A 65 -13.45 6.19 3.91
CA ARG A 65 -13.51 5.51 5.21
C ARG A 65 -12.14 5.23 5.82
N GLN A 66 -11.09 5.13 5.00
CA GLN A 66 -9.71 4.93 5.47
C GLN A 66 -9.01 6.26 5.77
N MET A 67 -9.64 7.39 5.42
CA MET A 67 -9.05 8.71 5.58
C MET A 67 -8.93 9.09 7.06
N ILE A 68 -7.77 9.62 7.41
CA ILE A 68 -7.47 10.18 8.72
C ILE A 68 -6.93 11.59 8.55
N GLN A 69 -7.20 12.44 9.54
CA GLN A 69 -6.60 13.76 9.63
C GLN A 69 -5.41 13.73 10.59
N THR A 70 -4.27 14.24 10.13
CA THR A 70 -3.01 14.28 10.89
C THR A 70 -2.44 15.69 10.92
N SER A 71 -1.40 15.93 11.72
CA SER A 71 -0.71 17.23 11.76
C SER A 71 -0.09 17.63 10.41
N ILE A 72 0.24 16.66 9.55
CA ILE A 72 0.85 16.87 8.23
C ILE A 72 -0.17 16.90 7.08
N GLY A 73 -1.47 16.87 7.38
CA GLY A 73 -2.55 16.86 6.39
C GLY A 73 -3.37 15.58 6.43
N TYR A 74 -3.94 15.18 5.29
CA TYR A 74 -4.74 13.97 5.17
C TYR A 74 -3.86 12.75 4.91
N GLY A 75 -4.15 11.65 5.60
CA GLY A 75 -3.53 10.35 5.38
C GLY A 75 -4.59 9.26 5.24
N TYR A 76 -4.14 8.06 4.90
CA TYR A 76 -5.01 6.89 4.76
C TYR A 76 -4.36 5.70 5.44
N ASP A 77 -5.08 5.10 6.40
CA ASP A 77 -4.62 3.93 7.14
C ASP A 77 -5.26 2.65 6.61
N PHE A 78 -4.42 1.68 6.28
CA PHE A 78 -4.86 0.39 5.75
C PHE A 78 -4.33 -0.75 6.62
N THR A 79 -5.21 -1.71 6.88
CA THR A 79 -4.82 -3.04 7.38
C THR A 79 -4.86 -4.01 6.20
N LEU A 80 -3.69 -4.43 5.76
CA LEU A 80 -3.47 -5.24 4.56
C LEU A 80 -3.32 -6.70 4.97
N ILE A 81 -4.43 -7.45 4.94
CA ILE A 81 -4.41 -8.87 5.26
C ILE A 81 -3.80 -9.64 4.09
N ILE A 82 -2.64 -10.25 4.34
CA ILE A 82 -1.90 -10.99 3.31
C ILE A 82 -2.56 -12.34 3.10
N ASP A 83 -2.71 -12.73 1.82
CA ASP A 83 -3.09 -14.07 1.45
C ASP A 83 -1.98 -15.07 1.78
N LYS A 84 -2.31 -16.03 2.65
CA LYS A 84 -1.44 -17.12 3.13
C LYS A 84 -1.53 -18.39 2.28
N THR A 85 -2.27 -18.40 1.17
CA THR A 85 -2.35 -19.56 0.26
C THR A 85 -0.99 -19.99 -0.27
N THR A 86 -0.06 -19.03 -0.42
CA THR A 86 1.33 -19.28 -0.79
C THR A 86 2.25 -18.86 0.35
N PRO A 87 3.36 -19.58 0.60
CA PRO A 87 4.36 -19.14 1.57
C PRO A 87 4.87 -17.74 1.25
N LEU A 88 5.17 -16.97 2.30
CA LEU A 88 5.80 -15.67 2.14
C LEU A 88 7.29 -15.85 1.78
N PRO A 89 7.84 -15.03 0.86
CA PRO A 89 9.28 -14.99 0.62
C PRO A 89 10.01 -14.37 1.83
N SER A 90 11.33 -14.52 1.88
CA SER A 90 12.19 -13.87 2.89
C SER A 90 12.24 -12.35 2.76
N LYS A 91 11.75 -11.80 1.65
CA LYS A 91 11.73 -10.37 1.37
C LYS A 91 10.53 -10.02 0.53
N LEU A 92 9.85 -8.95 0.89
CA LEU A 92 8.63 -8.47 0.23
C LEU A 92 8.75 -6.97 -0.04
N SER A 93 8.34 -6.52 -1.23
CA SER A 93 8.31 -5.10 -1.57
C SER A 93 6.88 -4.59 -1.59
N VAL A 94 6.62 -3.48 -0.91
CA VAL A 94 5.31 -2.82 -0.83
C VAL A 94 5.35 -1.53 -1.64
N MET A 95 4.34 -1.29 -2.47
CA MET A 95 4.19 -0.07 -3.27
C MET A 95 2.76 0.45 -3.20
N ALA A 96 2.60 1.77 -3.18
CA ALA A 96 1.32 2.42 -3.43
C ALA A 96 1.26 2.96 -4.86
N ARG A 97 0.13 2.81 -5.55
CA ARG A 97 -0.13 3.36 -6.88
C ARG A 97 -1.49 4.05 -6.89
N LEU A 98 -1.53 5.32 -7.28
CA LEU A 98 -2.77 6.04 -7.53
C LEU A 98 -2.98 6.13 -9.03
N THR A 99 -4.10 5.60 -9.52
CA THR A 99 -4.54 5.74 -10.92
C THR A 99 -5.70 6.71 -10.95
N GLN A 100 -5.52 7.84 -11.63
CA GLN A 100 -6.55 8.86 -11.83
C GLN A 100 -7.59 8.40 -12.86
N ASN A 101 -8.76 9.05 -12.87
CA ASN A 101 -9.87 8.69 -13.76
C ASN A 101 -9.55 8.86 -15.25
N ASP A 102 -8.55 9.68 -15.59
CA ASP A 102 -8.03 9.87 -16.95
C ASP A 102 -7.00 8.81 -17.38
N GLY A 103 -6.70 7.85 -16.48
CA GLY A 103 -5.73 6.78 -16.70
C GLY A 103 -4.28 7.14 -16.34
N ALA A 104 -3.99 8.40 -15.96
CA ALA A 104 -2.67 8.76 -15.45
C ALA A 104 -2.41 8.05 -14.12
N SER A 105 -1.21 7.49 -13.95
CA SER A 105 -0.84 6.79 -12.72
C SER A 105 0.42 7.36 -12.08
N ILE A 106 0.41 7.41 -10.74
CA ILE A 106 1.52 7.87 -9.92
C ILE A 106 1.80 6.80 -8.88
N SER A 107 3.02 6.24 -8.90
CA SER A 107 3.46 5.27 -7.91
C SER A 107 4.38 5.91 -6.86
N ALA A 108 4.27 5.48 -5.61
CA ALA A 108 5.27 5.77 -4.59
C ALA A 108 6.58 5.01 -4.88
N LYS A 109 7.66 5.35 -4.16
CA LYS A 109 8.85 4.49 -4.12
C LYS A 109 8.50 3.20 -3.36
N PRO A 110 8.84 2.01 -3.88
CA PRO A 110 8.64 0.77 -3.13
C PRO A 110 9.44 0.74 -1.83
N VAL A 111 8.90 0.08 -0.81
CA VAL A 111 9.56 -0.18 0.47
C VAL A 111 9.76 -1.68 0.61
N SER A 112 11.00 -2.12 0.83
CA SER A 112 11.29 -3.53 1.08
C SER A 112 11.19 -3.86 2.56
N ILE A 113 10.59 -5.00 2.87
CA ILE A 113 10.42 -5.56 4.20
C ILE A 113 11.09 -6.93 4.19
N SER A 114 12.04 -7.14 5.08
CA SER A 114 12.61 -8.47 5.34
C SER A 114 11.62 -9.25 6.21
N ILE A 115 11.38 -10.51 5.84
CA ILE A 115 10.50 -11.42 6.55
C ILE A 115 11.39 -12.49 7.19
N GLU A 116 11.49 -12.46 8.52
CA GLU A 116 12.24 -13.46 9.27
C GLU A 116 11.38 -14.74 9.47
N PRO A 117 12.00 -15.94 9.44
CA PRO A 117 11.30 -17.22 9.62
C PRO A 117 10.64 -17.42 10.99
#